data_AF-A0A1G5V3S6-F1
#
_entry.id   AF-A0A1G5V3S6-F1
#
_cell.length_a   1.000
_cell.length_b   1.000
_cell.length_c   1.000
_cell.angle_alpha   90.00
_cell.angle_beta   90.00
_cell.angle_gamma   90.00
#
_symmetry.space_group_name_H-M   'P 1'
#
loop_
_entity.id
_entity.type
_entity.pdbx_description
1 polymer ?
#
loop_
_entity_poly.entity_id
_entity_poly.type
_entity_poly.pdbx_seq_one_letter_code
_entity_poly.pdbx_strand_id
1 'polypeptide(L)' 'MRTFANDNTPSDIDRIDEVLCEDDQHVMFTGHTPDESVVYIASVDLPAPIDPATFSGREWLNHRNLHWTRHEGVQ' A
#
# COMPACT_ATOMS: atom_id res chain seq x y z
N MET A 1 -10.62 -10.40 -17.15
CA MET A 1 -9.20 -10.11 -16.88
C MET A 1 -9.12 -9.52 -15.48
N ARG A 2 -8.89 -10.34 -14.45
CA ARG A 2 -8.72 -9.90 -13.07
C ARG A 2 -7.85 -10.94 -12.37
N THR A 3 -6.58 -10.65 -12.28
CA THR A 3 -5.65 -11.42 -11.45
C THR A 3 -4.62 -10.46 -10.90
N PHE A 4 -5.04 -9.66 -9.91
CA PHE A 4 -4.10 -9.05 -8.97
C PHE A 4 -3.77 -10.10 -7.91
N ALA A 5 -3.12 -11.19 -8.35
CA ALA A 5 -2.64 -12.24 -7.46
C ALA A 5 -1.24 -11.84 -6.96
N ASN A 6 -1.20 -10.84 -6.10
CA ASN A 6 -0.13 -10.76 -5.11
C ASN A 6 -0.78 -11.15 -3.78
N ASP A 7 -0.54 -12.39 -3.37
CA ASP A 7 -1.19 -13.21 -2.33
C ASP A 7 -1.35 -12.54 -0.93
N ASN A 8 -0.78 -11.36 -0.72
CA ASN A 8 -0.80 -10.67 0.57
C ASN A 8 -1.76 -9.49 0.65
N THR A 9 -2.36 -9.01 -0.45
CA THR A 9 -3.33 -7.90 -0.37
C THR A 9 -4.68 -8.41 0.13
N PRO A 10 -5.19 -7.91 1.27
CA PRO A 10 -6.50 -8.32 1.77
C PRO A 10 -7.59 -8.13 0.72
N SER A 11 -8.42 -9.17 0.52
CA SER A 11 -9.56 -9.16 -0.40
C SER A 11 -10.63 -8.13 -0.05
N ASP A 12 -10.63 -7.67 1.20
CA ASP A 12 -11.57 -6.68 1.74
C ASP A 12 -11.23 -5.24 1.31
N ILE A 13 -10.03 -5.00 0.77
CA ILE A 13 -9.62 -3.69 0.27
C ILE A 13 -10.24 -3.44 -1.11
N ASP A 14 -11.04 -2.38 -1.24
CA ASP A 14 -11.59 -1.92 -2.53
C ASP A 14 -10.74 -0.79 -3.14
N ARG A 15 -10.12 0.03 -2.28
CA ARG A 15 -9.31 1.19 -2.67
C ARG A 15 -7.96 1.18 -1.97
N ILE A 16 -6.90 1.51 -2.71
CA ILE A 16 -5.55 1.68 -2.16
C ILE A 16 -5.07 3.08 -2.51
N ASP A 17 -4.66 3.84 -1.50
CA ASP A 17 -3.94 5.09 -1.64
C ASP A 17 -2.45 4.84 -1.34
N GLU A 18 -1.59 5.48 -2.13
CA GLU A 18 -0.13 5.31 -2.08
C GLU A 18 0.52 6.67 -1.87
N VAL A 19 1.47 6.74 -0.94
CA VAL A 19 2.16 7.98 -0.57
C VAL A 19 3.65 7.70 -0.50
N LEU A 20 4.44 8.42 -1.29
CA LEU A 20 5.88 8.47 -1.09
C LEU A 20 6.17 9.39 0.10
N CYS A 21 6.87 8.87 1.11
CA CYS A 21 7.31 9.66 2.25
C CYS A 21 8.35 10.69 1.83
N GLU A 22 8.53 11.73 2.65
CA GLU A 22 9.48 12.83 2.42
C GLU A 22 10.96 12.41 2.35
N ASP A 23 11.27 11.18 2.75
CA ASP A 23 12.60 10.60 2.65
C ASP A 23 12.90 10.06 1.23
N ASP A 24 11.93 10.11 0.31
CA ASP A 24 12.00 9.62 -1.07
C ASP A 24 12.33 8.12 -1.21
N GLN A 25 12.51 7.42 -0.09
CA GLN A 25 12.96 6.03 0.01
C GLN A 25 11.94 5.13 0.70
N HIS A 26 10.83 5.68 1.21
CA HIS A 26 9.78 4.90 1.84
C HIS A 26 8.44 5.19 1.18
N VAL A 27 7.68 4.15 0.89
CA VAL A 27 6.33 4.28 0.36
C VAL A 27 5.36 3.68 1.37
N MET A 28 4.34 4.45 1.72
CA MET A 28 3.20 3.99 2.51
C MET A 28 2.01 3.68 1.61
N PHE A 29 1.32 2.60 1.93
CA PHE A 29 0.08 2.18 1.29
C PHE A 29 -1.03 2.15 2.33
N THR A 30 -2.17 2.71 1.98
CA THR A 30 -3.37 2.73 2.79
C THR A 30 -4.48 2.03 2.02
N GLY A 31 -4.86 0.84 2.48
CA GLY A 31 -5.95 0.04 1.94
C GLY A 31 -7.24 0.34 2.68
N HIS A 32 -8.25 0.83 1.97
CA HIS A 32 -9.56 1.16 2.50
C HIS A 32 -10.55 0.03 2.20
N THR A 33 -11.27 -0.38 3.25
CA THR A 33 -12.48 -1.21 3.08
C THR A 33 -13.63 -0.36 2.53
N PRO A 34 -14.61 -0.96 1.83
CA PRO A 34 -15.74 -0.22 1.26
C PRO A 34 -16.60 0.51 2.30
N ASP A 35 -16.56 0.05 3.56
CA ASP A 35 -17.26 0.66 4.69
C ASP A 35 -16.37 1.68 5.45
N GLU A 36 -15.10 1.83 5.06
CA GLU A 36 -14.08 2.69 5.69
C GLU A 36 -13.82 2.43 7.19
N SER A 37 -14.53 1.48 7.81
CA SER A 37 -14.37 1.09 9.22
C SER A 37 -13.02 0.43 9.53
N VAL A 38 -12.41 -0.18 8.52
CA VAL A 38 -11.11 -0.83 8.63
C VAL A 38 -10.16 -0.25 7.60
N VAL A 39 -8.98 0.13 8.08
CA VAL A 39 -7.89 0.63 7.26
C VAL A 39 -6.73 -0.34 7.38
N TYR A 40 -6.18 -0.76 6.26
CA TYR A 40 -4.96 -1.55 6.19
C TYR A 40 -3.81 -0.62 5.88
N ILE A 41 -2.71 -0.72 6.61
CA ILE A 41 -1.51 0.08 6.37
C ILE A 41 -0.38 -0.86 6.03
N ALA A 42 0.33 -0.60 4.95
CA ALA A 42 1.58 -1.27 4.61
C ALA A 42 2.64 -0.23 4.27
N SER A 43 3.90 -0.60 4.42
CA SER A 43 5.02 0.22 3.95
C SER A 43 6.03 -0.65 3.23
N VAL A 44 6.74 -0.04 2.29
CA VAL A 44 7.90 -0.66 1.65
C VAL A 44 9.08 0.31 1.69
N ASP A 45 10.22 -0.23 2.07
CA ASP A 45 11.51 0.44 2.02
C ASP A 45 12.10 0.19 0.64
N LEU A 46 12.40 1.27 -0.07
CA LEU A 46 13.03 1.25 -1.37
C LEU A 46 14.55 1.05 -1.19
N PRO A 47 15.21 0.29 -2.08
CA PRO A 47 16.66 0.09 -2.01
C PRO A 47 17.45 1.38 -2.30
N ALA A 48 16.82 2.36 -2.94
CA ALA A 48 17.37 3.68 -3.24
C ALA A 48 16.24 4.72 -3.26
N PRO A 49 16.53 5.99 -2.95
CA PRO A 49 15.58 7.07 -3.09
C PRO A 49 15.16 7.22 -4.56
N ILE A 50 13.88 7.49 -4.80
CA ILE A 50 13.30 7.68 -6.12
C ILE A 50 12.77 9.09 -6.29
N ASP A 51 12.77 9.59 -7.52
CA ASP A 51 12.25 10.92 -7.78
C ASP A 51 10.71 10.94 -7.66
N PRO A 52 10.12 11.82 -6.83
CA PRO A 52 8.69 11.88 -6.60
C PRO A 52 7.88 12.20 -7.86
N ALA A 53 8.47 12.89 -8.85
CA ALA A 53 7.79 13.18 -10.11
C ALA A 53 7.70 11.95 -11.02
N THR A 54 8.50 10.91 -10.76
CA THR A 54 8.50 9.63 -11.48
C THR A 54 7.84 8.48 -10.69
N PHE A 55 7.45 8.72 -9.45
CA PHE A 55 6.92 7.71 -8.56
C PHE A 55 5.54 7.19 -9.00
N SER A 56 5.40 5.87 -9.04
CA SER A 56 4.14 5.16 -9.24
C SER A 56 4.04 4.02 -8.23
N GLY A 57 3.29 4.22 -7.15
CA GLY A 57 3.17 3.24 -6.06
C GLY A 57 2.64 1.87 -6.50
N ARG A 58 1.87 1.80 -7.60
CA ARG A 58 1.29 0.57 -8.13
C ARG A 58 2.33 -0.47 -8.53
N GLU A 59 3.52 -0.04 -8.96
CA GLU A 59 4.61 -0.96 -9.28
C GLU A 59 5.16 -1.65 -8.02
N TRP A 60 5.06 -0.98 -6.88
CA TRP A 60 5.53 -1.45 -5.59
C TRP A 60 4.47 -2.29 -4.84
N LEU A 61 3.20 -2.23 -5.22
CA LEU A 61 2.17 -3.15 -4.69
C LEU A 61 2.44 -4.62 -5.04
N ASN A 62 3.23 -4.87 -6.09
CA ASN A 62 3.62 -6.22 -6.48
C ASN A 62 4.88 -6.72 -5.76
N HIS A 63 5.47 -5.93 -4.86
CA HIS A 63 6.62 -6.38 -4.08
C HIS A 63 6.19 -7.46 -3.07
N ARG A 64 6.94 -8.57 -3.03
CA ARG A 64 6.62 -9.73 -2.19
C ARG A 64 6.77 -9.50 -0.68
N ASN A 65 7.44 -8.42 -0.28
CA ASN A 65 7.69 -8.08 1.13
C ASN A 65 6.68 -7.08 1.70
N LEU A 66 5.56 -6.86 1.02
CA LEU A 66 4.55 -5.92 1.48
C LEU A 66 3.66 -6.60 2.52
N HIS A 67 3.77 -6.14 3.77
CA HIS A 67 3.00 -6.65 4.90
C HIS A 67 1.92 -5.65 5.30
N TRP A 68 0.66 -6.04 5.15
CA TRP A 68 -0.48 -5.23 5.58
C TRP A 68 -0.77 -5.42 7.06
N THR A 69 -0.82 -4.32 7.79
CA THR A 69 -1.27 -4.25 9.17
C THR A 69 -2.70 -3.74 9.18
N ARG A 70 -3.61 -4.53 9.76
CA ARG A 70 -5.01 -4.15 9.91
C ARG A 70 -5.17 -3.20 11.09
N HIS A 71 -5.69 -2.01 10.84
CA HIS A 71 -6.10 -1.04 11.85
C HIS A 71 -7.62 -0.92 11.82
N GLU A 72 -8.25 -1.35 12.91
CA GLU A 72 -9.66 -1.04 13.15
C GLU A 72 -9.72 0.35 13.77
N GLY A 73 -10.51 1.25 13.20
CA GLY A 73 -10.78 2.53 13.81
C GLY A 73 -11.39 2.28 15.18
N VAL A 74 -10.64 2.53 16.25
CA VAL A 74 -11.19 2.55 17.61
C VAL A 74 -12.18 3.71 17.64
N GLN A 75 -13.47 3.37 17.66
CA GLN A 75 -14.56 4.33 17.83
C GLN A 75 -14.42 5.13 19.13
#